data_AF-A0A0K0XFX2-F1
#
_entry.id   AF-A0A0K0XFX2-F1
#
_cell.length_a   1.000
_cell.length_b   1.000
_cell.length_c   1.000
_cell.angle_alpha   90.00
_cell.angle_beta   90.00
_cell.angle_gamma   90.00
#
_symmetry.space_group_name_H-M   'P 1'
#
loop_
_entity.id
_entity.type
_entity.pdbx_description
1 polymer ?
#
loop_
_entity_poly.entity_id
_entity_poly.type
_entity_poly.pdbx_seq_one_letter_code
_entity_poly.pdbx_strand_id
1 'polypeptide(L)'
;MNTTPPGWYPAPDDQRQLRYFDGQSWTDQTAPVAAAARPRGGMPTWAWMLIAMGVIVLLVTIVASVIVFRVAPPIGVDALETSTSSVDESSSQPRLIPGLTLPDGAKLTNEQPGEWEQWIVQMGYSETVDNLRQQLPIGRSYDGLAWCTEFVSSQEIDGESHELTMWSWGTEADFLSVTASPAPLEKTHTEVMVSRSPKTSGCVR
;
A
#
# COMPACT_ATOMS: atom_id res chain seq x y z
N MET A 1 26.81 22.61 -18.77
CA MET A 1 27.93 22.73 -17.80
C MET A 1 27.46 22.00 -16.54
N ASN A 2 28.05 20.83 -16.24
CA ASN A 2 27.67 20.06 -15.04
C ASN A 2 28.35 20.71 -13.82
N THR A 3 27.59 21.50 -13.06
CA THR A 3 28.04 22.06 -11.78
C THR A 3 27.62 21.10 -10.68
N THR A 4 28.59 20.44 -10.02
CA THR A 4 28.31 19.64 -8.83
C THR A 4 27.76 20.57 -7.74
N PRO A 5 26.59 20.29 -7.15
CA PRO A 5 26.05 21.13 -6.09
C PRO A 5 26.91 21.05 -4.82
N PRO A 6 26.87 22.07 -3.95
CA PRO A 6 27.55 22.03 -2.67
C PRO A 6 27.01 20.89 -1.78
N GLY A 7 27.89 20.15 -1.09
CA GLY A 7 27.47 19.01 -0.28
C GLY A 7 28.62 18.17 0.28
N TRP A 8 28.28 17.14 1.06
CA TRP A 8 29.21 16.15 1.58
C TRP A 8 29.40 15.02 0.58
N TYR A 9 30.63 14.77 0.18
CA TYR A 9 30.97 13.72 -0.78
C TYR A 9 32.15 12.88 -0.27
N PRO A 10 32.32 11.63 -0.72
CA PRO A 10 33.48 10.82 -0.36
C PRO A 10 34.79 11.53 -0.71
N ALA A 11 35.72 11.62 0.24
CA ALA A 11 37.02 12.22 -0.03
C ALA A 11 37.81 11.36 -1.04
N PRO A 12 38.43 11.96 -2.07
CA PRO A 12 39.19 11.20 -3.07
C PRO A 12 40.40 10.46 -2.48
N ASP A 13 40.95 10.96 -1.37
CA ASP A 13 42.12 10.39 -0.71
C ASP A 13 41.78 9.33 0.36
N ASP A 14 40.56 9.37 0.93
CA ASP A 14 40.10 8.43 1.96
C ASP A 14 38.58 8.22 1.88
N GLN A 15 38.17 7.08 1.34
CA GLN A 15 36.75 6.71 1.21
C GLN A 15 36.02 6.53 2.56
N ARG A 16 36.74 6.52 3.69
CA ARG A 16 36.14 6.45 5.03
C ARG A 16 35.76 7.82 5.59
N GLN A 17 36.04 8.89 4.87
CA GLN A 17 35.74 10.25 5.25
C GLN A 17 34.91 10.94 4.17
N LEU A 18 33.98 11.78 4.62
CA LEU A 18 33.29 12.73 3.77
C LEU A 18 34.05 14.06 3.82
N ARG A 19 34.19 14.73 2.67
CA ARG A 19 34.72 16.09 2.55
C ARG A 19 33.66 16.99 1.95
N TYR A 20 33.59 18.24 2.41
CA TYR A 20 32.58 19.18 1.93
C TYR A 20 33.05 19.88 0.65
N PHE A 21 32.24 19.84 -0.39
CA PHE A 21 32.39 20.59 -1.63
C PHE A 21 31.49 21.83 -1.59
N ASP A 22 32.02 23.02 -1.87
CA ASP A 22 31.27 24.28 -1.78
C ASP A 22 30.58 24.70 -3.08
N GLY A 23 30.67 23.88 -4.14
CA GLY A 23 30.16 24.17 -5.48
C GLY A 23 31.23 24.70 -6.45
N GLN A 24 32.42 25.06 -5.97
CA GLN A 24 33.56 25.50 -6.76
C GLN A 24 34.83 24.71 -6.45
N SER A 25 35.08 24.38 -5.18
CA SER A 25 36.27 23.70 -4.67
C SER A 25 35.99 22.81 -3.46
N TRP A 26 36.92 21.89 -3.19
CA TRP A 26 36.89 21.09 -1.97
C TRP A 26 37.40 21.92 -0.79
N THR A 27 36.65 21.93 0.31
CA THR A 27 37.02 22.63 1.55
C THR A 27 37.77 21.70 2.50
N ASP A 28 38.42 22.24 3.54
CA ASP A 28 39.10 21.42 4.57
C ASP A 28 38.15 20.79 5.62
N GLN A 29 36.84 20.98 5.46
CA GLN A 29 35.86 20.38 6.36
C GLN A 29 35.69 18.89 6.04
N THR A 30 35.91 18.04 7.05
CA THR A 30 35.71 16.59 6.96
C THR A 30 34.68 16.11 7.99
N ALA A 31 33.98 15.02 7.65
CA ALA A 31 33.04 14.34 8.54
C ALA A 31 33.25 12.82 8.47
N PRO A 32 33.11 12.08 9.58
CA PRO A 32 33.20 10.63 9.57
C PRO A 32 32.01 10.05 8.79
N VAL A 33 32.24 9.06 7.92
CA VAL A 33 31.15 8.26 7.34
C VAL A 33 30.47 7.54 8.51
N ALA A 34 29.16 7.78 8.70
CA ALA A 34 28.40 7.13 9.75
C ALA A 34 28.58 5.61 9.62
N ALA A 35 29.14 4.98 10.66
CA ALA A 35 29.36 3.56 10.67
C ALA A 35 28.01 2.86 10.47
N ALA A 36 27.87 2.08 9.39
CA ALA A 36 26.71 1.25 9.18
C ALA A 36 26.41 0.47 10.47
N ALA A 37 25.18 0.58 10.97
CA ALA A 37 24.75 -0.12 12.16
C ALA A 37 25.13 -1.60 12.03
N ARG A 38 25.92 -2.10 12.98
CA ARG A 38 26.35 -3.50 12.97
C ARG A 38 25.11 -4.39 12.87
N PRO A 39 25.07 -5.39 11.98
CA PRO A 39 23.96 -6.33 11.95
C PRO A 39 23.83 -6.93 13.34
N ARG A 40 22.61 -6.87 13.90
CA ARG A 40 22.26 -7.52 15.17
C ARG A 40 22.65 -8.99 15.04
N GLY A 41 23.51 -9.45 15.95
CA GLY A 41 24.04 -10.81 15.95
C GLY A 41 22.92 -11.83 15.80
N GLY A 42 23.09 -12.73 14.82
CA GLY A 42 22.15 -13.82 14.57
C GLY A 42 21.92 -14.62 15.85
N MET A 43 20.66 -14.95 16.12
CA MET A 43 20.31 -15.81 17.25
C MET A 43 21.10 -17.11 17.17
N PRO A 44 21.65 -17.57 18.31
CA PRO A 44 22.45 -18.79 18.33
C PRO A 44 21.59 -19.98 17.89
N THR A 45 22.18 -20.91 17.14
CA THR A 45 21.51 -22.06 16.50
C THR A 45 20.66 -22.91 17.45
N TRP A 46 20.97 -22.92 18.75
CA TRP A 46 20.17 -23.59 19.77
C TRP A 46 18.78 -22.97 19.98
N ALA A 47 18.63 -21.65 19.77
CA ALA A 47 17.33 -20.97 19.86
C ALA A 47 16.41 -21.36 18.70
N TRP A 48 16.96 -21.58 17.51
CA TRP A 48 16.21 -22.08 16.34
C TRP A 48 15.68 -23.51 16.55
N MET A 49 16.46 -24.36 17.21
CA MET A 49 16.05 -25.73 17.54
C MET A 49 14.84 -25.76 18.48
N LEU A 50 14.77 -24.85 19.46
CA LEU A 50 13.62 -24.76 20.38
C LEU A 50 12.35 -24.28 19.67
N ILE A 51 12.46 -23.35 18.71
CA ILE A 51 11.33 -22.86 17.93
C ILE A 51 10.79 -23.97 17.02
N ALA A 52 11.66 -24.70 16.32
CA ALA A 52 11.25 -25.82 15.47
C ALA A 52 10.53 -26.92 16.25
N MET A 53 11.01 -27.25 17.46
CA MET A 53 10.36 -28.23 18.33
C MET A 53 8.97 -27.76 18.78
N GLY A 54 8.80 -26.48 19.10
CA GLY A 54 7.50 -25.90 19.45
C GLY A 54 6.48 -25.97 18.33
N VAL A 55 6.89 -25.68 17.09
CA VAL A 55 6.02 -25.75 15.90
C VAL A 55 5.56 -27.19 15.61
N ILE A 56 6.45 -28.17 15.76
CA ILE A 56 6.09 -29.59 15.56
C ILE A 56 5.06 -30.06 16.59
N VAL A 57 5.24 -29.72 17.87
CA VAL A 57 4.27 -30.06 18.92
C VAL A 57 2.92 -29.38 18.65
N LEU A 58 2.93 -28.10 18.25
CA LEU A 58 1.72 -27.37 17.89
C LEU A 58 0.98 -28.03 16.72
N LEU A 59 1.69 -28.38 15.65
CA LEU A 59 1.08 -29.03 14.47
C LEU A 59 0.48 -30.40 14.82
N VAL A 60 1.16 -31.20 15.65
CA VAL A 60 0.61 -32.48 16.13
C VAL A 60 -0.66 -32.28 16.95
N THR A 61 -0.72 -31.24 17.81
CA THR A 61 -1.94 -30.93 18.58
C THR A 61 -3.11 -30.46 17.71
N ILE A 62 -2.84 -29.70 16.63
CA ILE A 62 -3.86 -29.23 15.69
C ILE A 62 -4.42 -30.41 14.88
N VAL A 63 -3.57 -31.34 14.44
CA VAL A 63 -4.03 -32.52 13.68
C VAL A 63 -4.86 -33.47 14.55
N ALA A 64 -4.49 -33.66 15.83
CA ALA A 64 -5.26 -34.49 16.75
C ALA A 64 -6.66 -33.91 17.10
N SER A 65 -6.79 -32.57 17.10
CA SER A 65 -8.07 -31.90 17.43
C SER A 65 -9.09 -31.94 16.29
N VAL A 66 -8.68 -32.15 15.04
CA VAL A 66 -9.60 -32.29 13.88
C VAL A 66 -10.32 -33.65 13.86
N ILE A 67 -9.80 -34.70 14.54
CA ILE A 67 -10.34 -36.06 14.45
C ILE A 67 -11.53 -36.30 15.42
N VAL A 68 -11.67 -35.52 16.51
CA VAL A 68 -12.73 -35.75 17.51
C VAL A 68 -14.06 -35.05 17.19
N PHE A 69 -14.08 -34.05 16.30
CA PHE A 69 -15.30 -33.28 15.95
C PHE A 69 -16.06 -33.84 14.73
N ARG A 70 -16.28 -35.17 14.71
CA ARG A 70 -17.05 -35.86 13.66
C ARG A 70 -18.15 -36.75 14.23
N VAL A 71 -18.89 -36.33 15.25
CA VAL A 71 -20.22 -36.90 15.56
C VAL A 71 -21.13 -35.84 16.20
N ALA A 72 -21.98 -35.20 15.40
CA ALA A 72 -23.25 -34.63 15.86
C ALA A 72 -24.31 -34.75 14.76
N PRO A 73 -25.56 -35.14 15.08
CA PRO A 73 -26.62 -35.42 14.12
C PRO A 73 -27.22 -34.13 13.53
N PRO A 74 -27.96 -34.21 12.40
CA PRO A 74 -28.57 -33.06 11.77
C PRO A 74 -29.73 -32.55 12.64
N ILE A 75 -29.55 -31.37 13.24
CA ILE A 75 -30.66 -30.63 13.83
C ILE A 75 -31.36 -29.93 12.67
N GLY A 76 -32.58 -30.38 12.37
CA GLY A 76 -33.51 -29.66 11.52
C GLY A 76 -33.91 -28.36 12.20
N VAL A 77 -33.79 -27.26 11.47
CA VAL A 77 -34.43 -25.98 11.78
C VAL A 77 -35.20 -25.55 10.53
N ASP A 78 -36.46 -25.97 10.47
CA ASP A 78 -37.49 -25.30 9.69
C ASP A 78 -37.89 -24.01 10.43
N ALA A 79 -37.40 -22.87 9.94
CA ALA A 79 -37.91 -21.51 10.14
C ALA A 79 -37.04 -20.60 9.25
N LEU A 80 -37.36 -20.40 7.98
CA LEU A 80 -38.36 -19.47 7.50
C LEU A 80 -38.31 -18.09 8.19
N GLU A 81 -37.12 -17.49 8.27
CA GLU A 81 -37.00 -16.06 8.03
C GLU A 81 -36.12 -15.87 6.80
N THR A 82 -36.79 -15.89 5.65
CA THR A 82 -36.34 -15.19 4.45
C THR A 82 -36.20 -13.72 4.80
N SER A 83 -35.08 -13.36 5.41
CA SER A 83 -34.54 -12.02 5.31
C SER A 83 -34.13 -11.86 3.86
N THR A 84 -35.09 -11.45 3.04
CA THR A 84 -34.82 -10.69 1.83
C THR A 84 -34.06 -9.45 2.28
N SER A 85 -32.74 -9.59 2.46
CA SER A 85 -31.83 -8.47 2.29
C SER A 85 -32.11 -7.98 0.88
N SER A 86 -32.76 -6.82 0.80
CA SER A 86 -32.74 -5.99 -0.39
C SER A 86 -31.29 -5.98 -0.87
N VAL A 87 -31.06 -6.69 -1.96
CA VAL A 87 -29.84 -6.59 -2.76
C VAL A 87 -29.86 -5.16 -3.25
N ASP A 88 -29.32 -4.26 -2.43
CA ASP A 88 -29.04 -2.90 -2.85
C ASP A 88 -28.06 -3.06 -4.01
N GLU A 89 -28.57 -2.71 -5.17
CA GLU A 89 -27.90 -2.75 -6.45
C GLU A 89 -26.58 -2.01 -6.28
N SER A 90 -25.51 -2.81 -6.13
CA SER A 90 -24.11 -2.45 -5.97
C SER A 90 -23.81 -1.10 -6.61
N SER A 91 -23.97 -0.01 -5.85
CA SER A 91 -23.70 1.32 -6.36
C SER A 91 -22.21 1.35 -6.69
N SER A 92 -21.85 1.56 -7.96
CA SER A 92 -20.46 1.74 -8.43
C SER A 92 -19.84 3.05 -7.93
N GLN A 93 -20.18 3.44 -6.70
CA GLN A 93 -19.83 4.69 -6.08
C GLN A 93 -19.13 4.42 -4.74
N PRO A 94 -17.85 4.79 -4.62
CA PRO A 94 -17.12 4.73 -3.37
C PRO A 94 -17.78 5.58 -2.28
N ARG A 95 -17.88 5.06 -1.05
CA ARG A 95 -18.54 5.80 0.06
C ARG A 95 -17.61 6.87 0.62
N LEU A 96 -16.29 6.62 0.57
CA LEU A 96 -15.26 7.54 1.03
C LEU A 96 -15.12 8.81 0.18
N ILE A 97 -15.56 8.78 -1.08
CA ILE A 97 -15.51 9.93 -1.99
C ILE A 97 -16.89 10.11 -2.62
N PRO A 98 -17.83 10.76 -1.92
CA PRO A 98 -19.12 11.10 -2.51
C PRO A 98 -18.94 11.87 -3.82
N GLY A 99 -19.66 11.45 -4.87
CA GLY A 99 -19.60 12.03 -6.20
C GLY A 99 -18.60 11.38 -7.15
N LEU A 100 -17.75 10.47 -6.69
CA LEU A 100 -16.93 9.63 -7.58
C LEU A 100 -17.76 8.47 -8.11
N THR A 101 -17.88 8.35 -9.43
CA THR A 101 -18.57 7.24 -10.08
C THR A 101 -17.53 6.38 -10.79
N LEU A 102 -17.36 5.13 -10.35
CA LEU A 102 -16.53 4.17 -11.04
C LEU A 102 -17.24 3.68 -12.33
N PRO A 103 -16.49 3.27 -13.35
CA PRO A 103 -17.07 2.74 -14.59
C PRO A 103 -18.04 1.57 -14.33
N ASP A 104 -18.98 1.39 -15.26
CA ASP A 104 -19.97 0.32 -15.20
C ASP A 104 -19.31 -1.05 -14.99
N GLY A 105 -19.92 -1.86 -14.13
CA GLY A 105 -19.39 -3.18 -13.79
C GLY A 105 -18.24 -3.16 -12.78
N ALA A 106 -17.90 -1.99 -12.21
CA ALA A 106 -17.04 -1.92 -11.03
C ALA A 106 -17.66 -2.68 -9.86
N LYS A 107 -16.87 -3.53 -9.19
CA LYS A 107 -17.30 -4.37 -8.07
C LYS A 107 -16.45 -4.10 -6.85
N LEU A 108 -17.09 -3.83 -5.72
CA LEU A 108 -16.42 -3.79 -4.42
C LEU A 108 -15.97 -5.21 -4.07
N THR A 109 -14.66 -5.40 -3.87
CA THR A 109 -14.08 -6.71 -3.54
C THR A 109 -13.69 -6.82 -2.09
N ASN A 110 -13.33 -5.72 -1.45
CA ASN A 110 -12.90 -5.70 -0.06
C ASN A 110 -13.11 -4.30 0.54
N GLU A 111 -13.38 -4.24 1.85
CA GLU A 111 -13.54 -2.96 2.54
C GLU A 111 -13.23 -3.04 4.03
N GLN A 112 -12.85 -1.90 4.58
CA GLN A 112 -12.92 -1.60 6.01
C GLN A 112 -13.73 -0.32 6.17
N PRO A 113 -14.93 -0.39 6.76
CA PRO A 113 -15.86 0.74 6.84
C PRO A 113 -15.20 2.00 7.42
N GLY A 114 -15.24 3.09 6.64
CA GLY A 114 -14.68 4.39 7.02
C GLY A 114 -13.16 4.52 6.86
N GLU A 115 -12.44 3.45 6.52
CA GLU A 115 -10.99 3.48 6.34
C GLU A 115 -10.58 3.25 4.89
N TRP A 116 -11.02 2.18 4.24
CA TRP A 116 -10.65 1.92 2.84
C TRP A 116 -11.64 1.02 2.13
N GLU A 117 -11.64 1.11 0.81
CA GLU A 117 -12.47 0.34 -0.11
C GLU A 117 -11.60 -0.09 -1.30
N GLN A 118 -11.69 -1.34 -1.70
CA GLN A 118 -11.01 -1.89 -2.87
C GLN A 118 -12.04 -2.35 -3.90
N TRP A 119 -11.84 -1.87 -5.12
CA TRP A 119 -12.75 -2.06 -6.23
C TRP A 119 -12.02 -2.70 -7.41
N ILE A 120 -12.65 -3.67 -8.06
CA ILE A 120 -12.23 -4.16 -9.37
C ILE A 120 -13.04 -3.42 -10.43
N VAL A 121 -12.35 -2.72 -11.33
CA VAL A 121 -12.92 -2.05 -12.49
C VAL A 121 -12.58 -2.87 -13.74
N GLN A 122 -13.60 -3.33 -14.48
CA GLN A 122 -13.47 -4.16 -15.68
C GLN A 122 -13.05 -3.33 -16.91
N MET A 123 -11.98 -2.55 -16.75
CA MET A 123 -11.43 -1.61 -17.72
C MET A 123 -9.90 -1.62 -17.59
N GLY A 124 -9.22 -1.35 -18.70
CA GLY A 124 -7.76 -1.24 -18.72
C GLY A 124 -7.24 -0.10 -17.83
N TYR A 125 -5.99 -0.21 -17.40
CA TYR A 125 -5.37 0.74 -16.46
C TYR A 125 -5.39 2.18 -16.97
N SER A 126 -4.90 2.44 -18.19
CA SER A 126 -4.85 3.79 -18.76
C SER A 126 -6.22 4.45 -18.85
N GLU A 127 -7.22 3.73 -19.34
CA GLU A 127 -8.59 4.23 -19.47
C GLU A 127 -9.24 4.48 -18.11
N THR A 128 -9.00 3.60 -17.12
CA THR A 128 -9.46 3.80 -15.74
C THR A 128 -8.82 5.05 -15.14
N VAL A 129 -7.51 5.25 -15.32
CA VAL A 129 -6.80 6.44 -14.83
C VAL A 129 -7.38 7.71 -15.46
N ASP A 130 -7.61 7.72 -16.76
CA ASP A 130 -8.18 8.90 -17.44
C ASP A 130 -9.61 9.20 -16.98
N ASN A 131 -10.43 8.18 -16.73
CA ASN A 131 -11.77 8.33 -16.18
C ASN A 131 -11.74 8.93 -14.76
N LEU A 132 -10.84 8.45 -13.91
CA LEU A 132 -10.66 8.99 -12.55
C LEU A 132 -10.17 10.44 -12.58
N ARG A 133 -9.19 10.78 -13.45
CA ARG A 133 -8.66 12.15 -13.56
C ARG A 133 -9.72 13.19 -13.92
N GLN A 134 -10.72 12.82 -14.71
CA GLN A 134 -11.79 13.74 -15.11
C GLN A 134 -12.75 14.07 -13.97
N GLN A 135 -12.88 13.17 -12.99
CA GLN A 135 -13.82 13.31 -11.87
C GLN A 135 -13.16 13.86 -10.61
N LEU A 136 -11.89 13.51 -10.37
CA LEU A 136 -11.17 13.92 -9.18
C LEU A 136 -10.79 15.41 -9.24
N PRO A 137 -10.89 16.16 -8.13
CA PRO A 137 -10.53 17.57 -8.06
C PRO A 137 -9.01 17.77 -7.98
N ILE A 138 -8.28 17.29 -9.00
CA ILE A 138 -6.82 17.36 -9.07
C ILE A 138 -6.36 18.82 -9.02
N GLY A 139 -5.37 19.09 -8.17
CA GLY A 139 -4.85 20.44 -7.93
C GLY A 139 -5.77 21.34 -7.07
N ARG A 140 -6.87 20.80 -6.54
CA ARG A 140 -7.81 21.53 -5.68
C ARG A 140 -8.07 20.78 -4.38
N SER A 141 -8.54 21.51 -3.37
CA SER A 141 -8.96 20.90 -2.10
C SER A 141 -10.21 20.03 -2.31
N TYR A 142 -10.30 18.93 -1.57
CA TYR A 142 -11.47 18.05 -1.52
C TYR A 142 -11.90 17.87 -0.08
N ASP A 143 -13.17 18.15 0.25
CA ASP A 143 -13.71 17.97 1.61
C ASP A 143 -12.85 18.63 2.70
N GLY A 144 -12.34 19.84 2.42
CA GLY A 144 -11.43 20.58 3.32
C GLY A 144 -9.98 20.08 3.35
N LEU A 145 -9.67 18.95 2.71
CA LEU A 145 -8.32 18.41 2.57
C LEU A 145 -7.56 19.11 1.44
N ALA A 146 -6.35 19.59 1.72
CA ALA A 146 -5.52 20.24 0.71
C ALA A 146 -4.99 19.21 -0.30
N TRP A 147 -4.87 19.61 -1.57
CA TRP A 147 -4.21 18.80 -2.59
C TRP A 147 -2.75 18.52 -2.19
N CYS A 148 -2.36 17.24 -2.18
CA CYS A 148 -0.99 16.83 -1.91
C CYS A 148 -0.22 16.63 -3.22
N THR A 149 -0.52 15.55 -3.94
CA THR A 149 0.24 15.16 -5.14
C THR A 149 -0.53 14.16 -5.99
N GLU A 150 -0.13 14.09 -7.26
CA GLU A 150 -0.34 12.95 -8.14
C GLU A 150 1.00 12.24 -8.29
N PHE A 151 1.05 10.97 -7.86
CA PHE A 151 2.22 10.12 -7.97
C PHE A 151 1.98 9.06 -9.05
N VAL A 152 2.83 9.05 -10.07
CA VAL A 152 2.81 8.04 -11.14
C VAL A 152 4.12 7.26 -11.07
N SER A 153 4.02 5.93 -10.98
CA SER A 153 5.16 5.02 -10.98
C SER A 153 4.96 3.95 -12.04
N SER A 154 6.05 3.64 -12.74
CA SER A 154 6.16 2.51 -13.66
C SER A 154 7.50 1.84 -13.36
N GLN A 155 7.45 0.63 -12.81
CA GLN A 155 8.65 -0.15 -12.49
C GLN A 155 8.57 -1.51 -13.16
N GLU A 156 9.69 -2.00 -13.65
CA GLU A 156 9.81 -3.36 -14.18
C GLU A 156 10.56 -4.21 -13.15
N ILE A 157 9.90 -5.26 -12.63
CA ILE A 157 10.46 -6.18 -11.65
C ILE A 157 10.34 -7.59 -12.24
N ASP A 158 11.48 -8.28 -12.43
CA ASP A 158 11.54 -9.61 -13.02
C ASP A 158 10.86 -9.74 -14.40
N GLY A 159 10.84 -8.65 -15.18
CA GLY A 159 10.19 -8.58 -16.49
C GLY A 159 8.68 -8.27 -16.45
N GLU A 160 8.13 -8.05 -15.25
CA GLU A 160 6.74 -7.63 -15.06
C GLU A 160 6.67 -6.11 -14.85
N SER A 161 5.88 -5.42 -15.69
CA SER A 161 5.59 -3.99 -15.49
C SER A 161 4.54 -3.80 -14.39
N HIS A 162 4.94 -3.10 -13.33
CA HIS A 162 4.12 -2.59 -12.24
C HIS A 162 3.85 -1.10 -12.46
N GLU A 163 2.59 -0.77 -12.74
CA GLU A 163 2.13 0.59 -12.92
C GLU A 163 1.25 0.99 -11.73
N LEU A 164 1.39 2.24 -11.30
CA LEU A 164 0.64 2.78 -10.18
C LEU A 164 0.38 4.26 -10.42
N THR A 165 -0.87 4.69 -10.30
CA THR A 165 -1.21 6.11 -10.16
C THR A 165 -1.93 6.32 -8.84
N MET A 166 -1.48 7.31 -8.07
CA MET A 166 -2.08 7.67 -6.80
C MET A 166 -2.32 9.18 -6.75
N TRP A 167 -3.55 9.58 -6.43
CA TRP A 167 -3.92 10.95 -6.11
C TRP A 167 -4.15 11.06 -4.61
N SER A 168 -3.69 12.15 -4.00
CA SER A 168 -3.80 12.31 -2.55
C SER A 168 -4.14 13.73 -2.12
N TRP A 169 -4.91 13.81 -1.03
CA TRP A 169 -5.29 15.02 -0.32
C TRP A 169 -5.09 14.80 1.16
N GLY A 170 -4.76 15.86 1.91
CA GLY A 170 -4.61 15.68 3.34
C GLY A 170 -4.24 16.93 4.13
N THR A 171 -4.21 16.71 5.44
CA THR A 171 -3.74 17.58 6.51
C THR A 171 -2.95 16.72 7.50
N GLU A 172 -2.48 17.27 8.61
CA GLU A 172 -1.84 16.47 9.66
C GLU A 172 -2.80 15.50 10.36
N ALA A 173 -4.11 15.76 10.30
CA ALA A 173 -5.13 14.97 11.01
C ALA A 173 -5.89 13.98 10.11
N ASP A 174 -5.86 14.17 8.79
CA ASP A 174 -6.67 13.39 7.85
C ASP A 174 -5.97 13.29 6.50
N PHE A 175 -6.01 12.13 5.87
CA PHE A 175 -5.37 11.83 4.59
C PHE A 175 -6.29 10.94 3.76
N LEU A 176 -6.62 11.40 2.56
CA LEU A 176 -7.41 10.71 1.56
C LEU A 176 -6.51 10.37 0.36
N SER A 177 -6.59 9.14 -0.13
CA SER A 177 -5.96 8.76 -1.39
C SER A 177 -6.86 7.88 -2.25
N VAL A 178 -6.70 8.05 -3.55
CA VAL A 178 -7.23 7.17 -4.59
C VAL A 178 -6.04 6.59 -5.33
N THR A 179 -5.99 5.27 -5.43
CA THR A 179 -4.91 4.53 -6.07
C THR A 179 -5.50 3.66 -7.16
N ALA A 180 -4.90 3.66 -8.34
CA ALA A 180 -5.20 2.74 -9.43
C ALA A 180 -3.95 1.95 -9.79
N SER A 181 -4.09 0.64 -9.99
CA SER A 181 -3.04 -0.26 -10.44
C SER A 181 -3.61 -1.37 -11.32
N PRO A 182 -2.89 -1.84 -12.35
CA PRO A 182 -3.33 -2.99 -13.12
C PRO A 182 -3.32 -4.25 -12.25
N ALA A 183 -4.21 -5.19 -12.54
CA ALA A 183 -4.20 -6.50 -11.91
C ALA A 183 -2.86 -7.23 -12.18
N PRO A 184 -2.26 -7.89 -11.17
CA PRO A 184 -0.90 -8.43 -11.27
C PRO A 184 -0.73 -9.53 -12.33
N LEU A 185 -1.77 -10.36 -12.57
CA LEU A 185 -1.65 -11.54 -13.44
C LEU A 185 -2.19 -11.32 -14.86
N GLU A 186 -3.39 -10.76 -14.98
CA GLU A 186 -4.08 -10.72 -16.27
C GLU A 186 -4.04 -9.33 -16.94
N LYS A 187 -3.78 -8.25 -16.18
CA LYS A 187 -3.86 -6.84 -16.64
C LYS A 187 -5.17 -6.47 -17.39
N THR A 188 -6.19 -7.32 -17.27
CA THR A 188 -7.51 -7.19 -17.91
C THR A 188 -8.43 -6.24 -17.15
N HIS A 189 -8.12 -5.99 -15.88
CA HIS A 189 -8.86 -5.12 -15.01
C HIS A 189 -7.91 -4.24 -14.20
N THR A 190 -8.48 -3.18 -13.64
CA THR A 190 -7.78 -2.24 -12.78
C THR A 190 -8.32 -2.38 -11.37
N GLU A 191 -7.42 -2.50 -10.41
CA GLU A 191 -7.76 -2.38 -9.01
C GLU A 191 -7.72 -0.90 -8.62
N VAL A 192 -8.85 -0.40 -8.11
CA VAL A 192 -8.98 0.95 -7.59
C VAL A 192 -9.15 0.86 -6.09
N MET A 193 -8.24 1.44 -5.33
CA MET A 193 -8.30 1.52 -3.88
C MET A 193 -8.56 2.96 -3.47
N VAL A 194 -9.60 3.17 -2.66
CA VAL A 194 -9.91 4.45 -2.02
C VAL A 194 -9.65 4.28 -0.53
N SER A 195 -8.86 5.17 0.07
CA SER A 195 -8.53 5.07 1.49
C SER A 195 -8.52 6.43 2.16
N ARG A 196 -9.07 6.51 3.37
CA ARG A 196 -9.06 7.67 4.25
C ARG A 196 -8.58 7.27 5.63
N SER A 197 -7.49 7.86 6.11
CA SER A 197 -6.95 7.56 7.44
C SER A 197 -6.18 8.75 8.00
N PRO A 198 -6.11 8.92 9.32
CA PRO A 198 -5.23 9.91 9.92
C PRO A 198 -3.77 9.54 9.61
N LYS A 199 -3.02 10.46 9.01
CA LYS A 199 -1.60 10.26 8.71
C LYS A 199 -0.78 11.37 9.35
N THR A 200 0.05 11.01 10.33
CA THR A 200 0.86 11.95 11.13
C THR A 200 1.84 12.79 10.31
N SER A 201 2.17 12.37 9.08
CA SER A 201 3.02 13.15 8.17
C SER A 201 2.26 14.02 7.17
N GLY A 202 0.92 13.98 7.17
CA GLY A 202 0.07 14.69 6.21
C GLY A 202 0.46 14.50 4.75
N CYS A 203 0.34 15.57 3.96
CA CYS A 203 0.90 15.63 2.61
C CYS A 203 2.43 15.52 2.68
N VAL A 204 2.98 14.38 2.27
CA VAL A 204 4.42 14.25 2.02
C VAL A 204 4.74 15.12 0.80
N ARG A 205 5.28 16.32 1.04
CA ARG A 205 5.83 17.21 0.00
C ARG A 205 7.23 16.78 -0.39
#